data_AF-A0AAD9QHJ3-F1
#
_entry.id   AF-A0AAD9QHJ3-F1
#
_cell.length_a   1.000
_cell.length_b   1.000
_cell.length_c   1.000
_cell.angle_alpha   90.00
_cell.angle_beta   90.00
_cell.angle_gamma   90.00
#
_symmetry.space_group_name_H-M   'P 1'
#
loop_
_entity.id
_entity.type
_entity.pdbx_description
1 polymer ?
#
loop_
_entity_poly.entity_id
_entity_poly.type
_entity_poly.pdbx_seq_one_letter_code
_entity_poly.pdbx_strand_id
1 'polypeptide(L)'
;MADYERPATAFFCIRLIALLQPLLDIDECKTHDCGGQGVCINTQGSFRCNCDFGYEKNEQNVCVDIDECYSGNHTCDTIEHGYCFNVKKLLAKDPGYECVCESGYIKVGSACVKRGSTLELLKYIGVIVGGFLGGLLLIIVGTLWLRRRMQLKLEAQQLLENTLMAPVVPMPPPVDFASLDMPPPEKDQEWEEDDEEG
;
A
#
# COMPACT_ATOMS: atom_id res chain seq x y z
N MET A 1 41.28 -47.10 66.38
CA MET A 1 40.04 -46.32 66.24
C MET A 1 40.02 -45.36 67.41
N ALA A 2 40.45 -44.11 67.19
CA ALA A 2 40.43 -43.08 68.21
C ALA A 2 39.22 -42.20 67.92
N ASP A 3 38.21 -42.30 68.78
CA ASP A 3 37.09 -41.37 68.79
C ASP A 3 37.62 -39.99 69.18
N TYR A 4 37.66 -39.10 68.18
CA TYR A 4 37.94 -37.69 68.40
C TYR A 4 36.69 -37.06 69.04
N GLU A 5 36.57 -37.19 70.36
CA GLU A 5 35.59 -36.45 71.16
C GLU A 5 35.85 -34.95 70.97
N ARG A 6 34.96 -34.30 70.21
CA ARG A 6 35.03 -32.86 69.94
C ARG A 6 34.89 -32.11 71.28
N PRO A 7 35.84 -31.25 71.67
CA PRO A 7 35.79 -30.59 72.96
C PRO A 7 34.57 -29.67 73.05
N ALA A 8 33.92 -29.61 74.22
CA ALA A 8 32.74 -28.77 74.48
C ALA A 8 32.97 -27.28 74.12
N THR A 9 34.22 -26.82 74.12
CA THR A 9 34.64 -25.48 73.67
C THR A 9 34.42 -25.22 72.18
N ALA A 10 34.51 -26.26 71.34
CA ALA A 10 34.21 -26.19 69.92
C ALA A 10 32.70 -26.03 69.64
N PHE A 11 31.84 -26.62 70.47
CA PHE A 11 30.39 -26.42 70.39
C PHE A 11 29.98 -24.99 70.77
N PHE A 12 30.62 -24.42 71.80
CA PHE A 12 30.42 -23.01 72.14
C PHE A 12 30.89 -22.07 71.01
N CYS A 13 32.03 -22.34 70.37
CA CYS A 13 32.50 -21.56 69.21
C CYS A 13 31.58 -21.69 67.99
N ILE A 14 31.11 -22.90 67.65
CA ILE A 14 30.18 -23.11 66.52
C ILE A 14 28.82 -22.45 66.79
N ARG A 15 28.31 -22.50 68.04
CA ARG A 15 27.10 -21.78 68.47
C ARG A 15 27.31 -20.26 68.47
N LEU A 16 28.48 -19.75 68.85
CA LEU A 16 28.82 -18.33 68.79
C LEU A 16 28.93 -17.82 67.34
N ILE A 17 29.54 -18.61 66.46
CA ILE A 17 29.66 -18.30 65.01
C ILE A 17 28.28 -18.32 64.35
N ALA A 18 27.42 -19.28 64.68
CA ALA A 18 26.03 -19.32 64.22
C ALA A 18 25.18 -18.12 64.69
N LEU A 19 25.51 -17.52 65.84
CA LEU A 19 24.88 -16.30 66.36
C LEU A 19 25.49 -15.00 65.78
N LEU A 20 26.68 -15.08 65.16
CA LEU A 20 27.39 -13.97 64.53
C LEU A 20 27.24 -13.93 63.00
N GLN A 21 26.70 -14.98 62.36
CA GLN A 21 26.37 -14.97 60.93
C GLN A 21 25.48 -13.79 60.49
N PRO A 22 24.53 -13.26 61.29
CA PRO A 22 23.78 -12.07 60.89
C PRO A 22 24.57 -10.75 60.98
N LEU A 23 25.79 -10.75 61.54
CA LEU A 23 26.56 -9.53 61.79
C LEU A 23 27.69 -9.28 60.78
N LEU A 24 28.03 -10.28 59.96
CA LEU A 24 28.99 -10.14 58.87
C LEU A 24 28.42 -10.77 57.59
N ASP A 25 27.70 -9.93 56.85
CA ASP A 25 27.12 -10.28 55.56
C ASP A 25 28.12 -10.00 54.44
N ILE A 26 28.23 -10.91 53.47
CA ILE A 26 29.08 -10.72 52.29
C ILE A 26 28.23 -10.03 51.24
N ASP A 27 28.68 -8.85 50.79
CA ASP A 27 27.97 -8.13 49.73
C ASP A 27 28.27 -8.76 48.35
N GLU A 28 27.43 -9.70 47.91
CA GLU A 28 27.63 -10.39 46.63
C GLU A 28 27.42 -9.46 45.42
N CYS A 29 26.75 -8.31 45.61
CA CYS A 29 26.52 -7.33 44.54
C CYS A 29 27.79 -6.62 44.06
N LYS A 30 28.90 -6.77 44.78
CA LYS A 30 30.21 -6.31 44.31
C LYS A 30 30.78 -7.17 43.18
N THR A 31 30.30 -8.41 43.06
CA THR A 31 30.82 -9.39 42.11
C THR A 31 29.76 -9.92 41.15
N HIS A 32 28.48 -9.76 41.49
CA HIS A 32 27.37 -10.26 40.69
C HIS A 32 26.64 -9.11 39.99
N ASP A 33 26.58 -9.18 38.66
CA ASP A 33 25.77 -8.29 37.84
C ASP A 33 24.48 -9.04 37.45
N CYS A 34 23.33 -8.39 37.60
CA CYS A 34 22.00 -8.96 37.36
C CYS A 34 21.69 -9.19 35.88
N GLY A 35 22.70 -9.56 35.07
CA GLY A 35 22.59 -9.65 33.61
C GLY A 35 22.57 -8.29 32.92
N GLY A 36 22.91 -7.20 33.62
CA GLY A 36 22.89 -5.83 33.11
C GLY A 36 21.50 -5.25 32.85
N GLN A 37 20.43 -5.93 33.30
CA GLN A 37 19.02 -5.55 33.10
C GLN A 37 18.26 -5.50 34.43
N GLY A 38 18.93 -5.01 35.46
CA GLY A 38 18.38 -4.89 36.81
C GLY A 38 19.40 -4.43 37.83
N VAL A 39 18.91 -4.17 39.04
CA VAL A 39 19.70 -3.70 40.18
C VAL A 39 19.93 -4.85 41.17
N CYS A 40 21.18 -5.11 41.52
CA CYS A 40 21.52 -6.05 42.58
C CYS A 40 21.22 -5.45 43.96
N ILE A 41 20.54 -6.21 44.81
CA ILE A 41 20.21 -5.85 46.19
C ILE A 41 20.81 -6.91 47.11
N ASN A 42 21.77 -6.49 47.93
CA ASN A 42 22.37 -7.34 48.94
C ASN A 42 21.36 -7.63 50.08
N THR A 43 21.32 -8.86 50.56
CA THR A 43 20.40 -9.28 51.63
C THR A 43 21.13 -10.15 52.65
N GLN A 44 20.56 -10.31 53.85
CA GLN A 44 21.21 -11.13 54.88
C GLN A 44 21.38 -12.58 54.40
N GLY A 45 22.63 -13.00 54.18
CA GLY A 45 23.03 -14.35 53.77
C GLY A 45 22.82 -14.68 52.30
N SER A 46 22.50 -13.70 51.44
CA SER A 46 22.32 -13.88 49.98
C SER A 46 22.18 -12.53 49.26
N PHE A 47 21.94 -12.54 47.96
CA PHE A 47 21.53 -11.37 47.20
C PHE A 47 20.25 -11.64 46.41
N ARG A 48 19.62 -10.58 45.91
CA ARG A 48 18.54 -10.67 44.92
C ARG A 48 18.68 -9.62 43.84
N CYS A 49 18.30 -10.00 42.62
CA CYS A 49 18.16 -9.04 41.53
C CYS A 49 16.74 -8.46 41.50
N ASN A 50 16.67 -7.14 41.38
CA ASN A 50 15.44 -6.42 41.07
C ASN A 50 15.50 -6.03 39.59
N CYS A 51 14.79 -6.79 38.75
CA CYS A 51 14.87 -6.64 37.30
C CYS A 51 14.16 -5.39 36.80
N ASP A 52 14.68 -4.84 35.72
CA ASP A 52 14.07 -3.71 35.03
C ASP A 52 12.73 -4.11 34.40
N PHE A 53 11.92 -3.12 34.03
CA PHE A 53 10.63 -3.38 33.41
C PHE A 53 10.79 -4.17 32.09
N GLY A 54 10.05 -5.27 31.95
CA GLY A 54 10.18 -6.19 30.81
C GLY A 54 11.16 -7.34 31.01
N TYR A 55 11.79 -7.43 32.18
CA TYR A 55 12.70 -8.51 32.52
C TYR A 55 12.19 -9.27 33.76
N GLU A 56 12.45 -10.58 33.79
CA GLU A 56 12.12 -11.45 34.90
C GLU A 56 13.34 -12.21 35.42
N LYS A 57 13.26 -12.71 36.64
CA LYS A 57 14.33 -13.52 37.22
C LYS A 57 14.22 -14.95 36.73
N ASN A 58 15.32 -15.47 36.18
CA ASN A 58 15.46 -16.89 35.91
C ASN A 58 15.83 -17.69 37.18
N GLU A 59 16.00 -19.01 37.04
CA GLU A 59 16.41 -19.93 38.11
C GLU A 59 17.76 -19.58 38.76
N GLN A 60 18.60 -18.80 38.07
CA GLN A 60 19.92 -18.38 38.53
C GLN A 60 19.91 -16.99 39.20
N ASN A 61 18.74 -16.42 39.48
CA ASN A 61 18.57 -15.05 39.98
C ASN A 61 19.14 -13.96 39.04
N VAL A 62 19.21 -14.21 37.74
CA VAL A 62 19.64 -13.23 36.73
C VAL A 62 18.41 -12.70 35.99
N CYS A 63 18.44 -11.42 35.61
CA CYS A 63 17.36 -10.82 34.83
C CYS A 63 17.48 -11.22 33.36
N VAL A 64 16.42 -11.85 32.86
CA VAL A 64 16.27 -12.27 31.47
C VAL A 64 15.06 -11.57 30.86
N ASP A 65 15.14 -11.30 29.57
CA ASP A 65 14.09 -10.65 28.80
C ASP A 65 12.83 -11.52 28.84
N ILE A 66 11.67 -10.93 29.14
CA ILE A 66 10.39 -11.63 29.08
C ILE A 66 10.05 -11.84 27.62
N ASP A 67 9.88 -13.09 27.20
CA ASP A 67 9.47 -13.38 25.83
C ASP A 67 7.96 -13.17 25.68
N GLU A 68 7.55 -12.00 25.18
CA GLU A 68 6.13 -11.73 24.97
C GLU A 68 5.51 -12.66 23.93
N CYS A 69 6.28 -13.13 22.94
CA CYS A 69 5.83 -14.07 21.92
C CYS A 69 5.51 -15.44 22.52
N TYR A 70 6.36 -15.94 23.42
CA TYR A 70 6.11 -17.19 24.12
C TYR A 70 4.98 -17.07 25.15
N SER A 71 4.90 -15.92 25.82
CA SER A 71 3.88 -15.64 26.84
C SER A 71 2.50 -15.36 26.26
N GLY A 72 2.38 -15.19 24.94
CA GLY A 72 1.15 -14.79 24.25
C GLY A 72 0.70 -13.35 24.55
N ASN A 73 1.60 -12.53 25.10
CA ASN A 73 1.31 -11.13 25.43
C ASN A 73 1.64 -10.19 24.25
N HIS A 74 1.14 -10.54 23.07
CA HIS A 74 1.34 -9.77 21.84
C HIS A 74 0.05 -9.71 21.02
N THR A 75 0.01 -8.79 20.05
CA THR A 75 -1.14 -8.63 19.15
C THR A 75 -0.87 -9.16 17.74
N CYS A 76 0.30 -9.76 17.50
CA CYS A 76 0.70 -10.21 16.16
C CYS A 76 -0.23 -11.25 15.53
N ASP A 77 -0.96 -12.03 16.32
CA ASP A 77 -1.92 -13.03 15.81
C ASP A 77 -3.10 -12.42 15.07
N THR A 78 -3.36 -11.12 15.29
CA THR A 78 -4.41 -10.39 14.57
C THR A 78 -3.97 -9.97 13.16
N ILE A 79 -2.68 -10.08 12.85
CA ILE A 79 -2.09 -9.67 11.58
C ILE A 79 -1.98 -10.89 10.68
N GLU A 80 -2.82 -10.94 9.63
CA GLU A 80 -2.73 -12.00 8.62
C GLU A 80 -1.35 -11.98 7.95
N HIS A 81 -0.72 -13.14 7.80
CA HIS A 81 0.67 -13.29 7.34
C HIS A 81 1.72 -12.59 8.23
N GLY A 82 1.38 -12.30 9.48
CA GLY A 82 2.30 -11.82 10.50
C GLY A 82 2.70 -12.93 11.47
N TYR A 83 3.90 -12.82 12.03
CA TYR A 83 4.36 -13.64 13.14
C TYR A 83 5.10 -12.77 14.17
N CYS A 84 5.11 -13.22 15.42
CA CYS A 84 5.77 -12.51 16.52
C CYS A 84 7.28 -12.80 16.51
N PHE A 85 8.08 -11.77 16.77
CA PHE A 85 9.51 -11.88 16.98
C PHE A 85 9.88 -11.16 18.28
N ASN A 86 10.49 -11.89 19.23
CA ASN A 86 10.85 -11.35 20.53
C ASN A 86 12.03 -10.37 20.41
N VAL A 87 11.92 -9.19 21.04
CA VAL A 87 12.98 -8.17 21.02
C VAL A 87 13.20 -7.57 22.40
N LYS A 88 14.46 -7.35 22.76
CA LYS A 88 14.76 -6.79 24.08
C LYS A 88 14.09 -5.46 24.33
N LYS A 89 13.49 -5.31 25.50
CA LYS A 89 12.95 -4.03 25.94
C LYS A 89 14.08 -3.08 26.31
N LEU A 90 14.22 -1.98 25.57
CA LEU A 90 15.23 -0.94 25.84
C LEU A 90 14.63 0.24 26.61
N LEU A 91 13.35 0.53 26.40
CA LEU A 91 12.60 1.56 27.10
C LEU A 91 11.31 0.99 27.69
N ALA A 92 10.84 1.58 28.79
CA ALA A 92 9.59 1.16 29.44
C ALA A 92 8.36 1.22 28.51
N LYS A 93 8.39 2.05 27.47
CA LYS A 93 7.31 2.20 26.47
C LYS A 93 7.36 1.16 25.36
N ASP A 94 8.49 0.50 25.16
CA ASP A 94 8.63 -0.47 24.08
C ASP A 94 7.72 -1.67 24.34
N PRO A 95 7.24 -2.36 23.29
CA PRO A 95 6.38 -3.52 23.47
C PRO A 95 7.14 -4.79 23.91
N GLY A 96 8.46 -4.89 23.68
CA GLY A 96 9.24 -6.12 23.89
C GLY A 96 9.11 -7.15 22.75
N TYR A 97 8.29 -6.86 21.75
CA TYR A 97 8.16 -7.71 20.57
C TYR A 97 8.00 -6.87 19.30
N GLU A 98 8.33 -7.47 18.16
CA GLU A 98 8.01 -6.94 16.85
C GLU A 98 7.19 -7.96 16.05
N CYS A 99 6.09 -7.50 15.45
CA CYS A 99 5.39 -8.30 14.45
C CYS A 99 6.11 -8.17 13.09
N VAL A 100 6.56 -9.30 12.57
CA VAL A 100 7.27 -9.44 11.30
C VAL A 100 6.36 -10.15 10.31
N CYS A 101 6.50 -9.83 9.02
CA CYS A 101 5.69 -10.45 7.97
C CYS A 101 6.35 -11.72 7.43
N GLU A 102 5.52 -12.69 7.05
CA GLU A 102 5.93 -13.90 6.36
C GLU A 102 6.70 -13.62 5.05
N SER A 103 7.42 -14.62 4.57
CA SER A 103 8.18 -14.53 3.33
C SER A 103 7.28 -14.12 2.15
N GLY A 104 7.68 -13.08 1.44
CA GLY A 104 6.90 -12.54 0.31
C GLY A 104 5.84 -11.52 0.72
N TYR A 105 5.81 -11.07 1.97
CA TYR A 105 5.00 -9.95 2.45
C TYR A 105 5.90 -8.79 2.92
N ILE A 106 5.36 -7.57 2.92
CA ILE A 106 6.00 -6.36 3.44
C ILE A 106 5.08 -5.70 4.47
N LYS A 107 5.69 -5.15 5.53
CA LYS A 107 4.97 -4.45 6.60
C LYS A 107 4.55 -3.07 6.13
N VAL A 108 3.24 -2.81 6.10
CA VAL A 108 2.64 -1.50 5.78
C VAL A 108 1.73 -1.10 6.93
N GLY A 109 2.21 -0.21 7.80
CA GLY A 109 1.55 0.09 9.07
C GLY A 109 1.58 -1.12 10.01
N SER A 110 0.40 -1.59 10.42
CA SER A 110 0.22 -2.81 11.22
C SER A 110 -0.18 -4.04 10.39
N ALA A 111 -0.23 -3.94 9.06
CA ALA A 111 -0.65 -5.03 8.17
C ALA A 111 0.51 -5.57 7.33
N CYS A 112 0.43 -6.86 6.98
CA CYS A 112 1.34 -7.51 6.04
C CYS A 112 0.71 -7.58 4.66
N VAL A 113 1.34 -6.96 3.66
CA VAL A 113 0.84 -6.91 2.28
C VAL A 113 1.79 -7.69 1.38
N LYS A 114 1.26 -8.53 0.48
CA LYS A 114 2.09 -9.33 -0.43
C LYS A 114 3.02 -8.45 -1.27
N ARG A 115 4.31 -8.74 -1.21
CA ARG A 115 5.39 -8.08 -1.96
C ARG A 115 5.10 -8.25 -3.45
N GLY A 116 4.92 -7.14 -4.15
CA GLY A 116 4.60 -7.18 -5.58
C GLY A 116 3.15 -7.55 -5.86
N SER A 117 2.19 -6.85 -5.25
CA SER A 117 0.89 -6.57 -5.87
C SER A 117 1.11 -5.79 -7.19
N THR A 118 1.72 -6.46 -8.16
CA THR A 118 2.16 -6.04 -9.49
C THR A 118 1.05 -5.49 -10.38
N LEU A 119 -0.21 -5.68 -9.98
CA LEU A 119 -1.37 -5.10 -10.64
C LEU A 119 -1.37 -3.56 -10.55
N GLU A 120 -0.83 -2.96 -9.49
CA GLU A 120 -0.79 -1.49 -9.35
C GLU A 120 0.26 -0.85 -10.27
N LEU A 121 1.41 -1.50 -10.45
CA LEU A 121 2.43 -1.01 -11.40
C LEU A 121 1.95 -1.14 -12.85
N LEU A 122 1.26 -2.24 -13.20
CA LEU A 122 0.69 -2.44 -14.54
C LEU A 122 -0.46 -1.48 -14.84
N LYS A 123 -1.30 -1.14 -13.85
CA LYS A 123 -2.30 -0.08 -13.97
C LYS A 123 -1.64 1.27 -14.24
N TYR A 124 -0.57 1.60 -13.52
CA TYR A 124 0.15 2.86 -13.69
C TYR A 124 0.78 2.97 -15.08
N ILE A 125 1.43 1.91 -15.56
CA ILE A 125 1.97 1.84 -16.92
C ILE A 125 0.85 1.94 -17.97
N GLY A 126 -0.29 1.28 -17.73
CA GLY A 126 -1.46 1.32 -18.62
C GLY A 126 -2.05 2.73 -18.78
N VAL A 127 -2.14 3.51 -17.70
CA VAL A 127 -2.63 4.90 -17.73
C VAL A 127 -1.67 5.80 -18.51
N ILE A 128 -0.37 5.65 -18.30
CA ILE A 128 0.65 6.43 -19.02
C ILE A 128 0.57 6.13 -20.52
N VAL A 129 0.64 4.85 -20.91
CA VAL A 129 0.62 4.43 -22.32
C VAL A 129 -0.69 4.82 -23.00
N GLY A 130 -1.82 4.63 -22.32
CA GLY A 130 -3.14 5.03 -22.83
C GLY A 130 -3.26 6.55 -23.04
N GLY A 131 -2.74 7.35 -22.11
CA GLY A 131 -2.73 8.81 -22.22
C GLY A 131 -1.92 9.32 -23.41
N PHE A 132 -0.72 8.77 -23.65
CA PHE A 132 0.12 9.16 -24.78
C PHE A 132 -0.52 8.80 -26.13
N LEU A 133 -1.07 7.58 -26.27
CA LEU A 133 -1.73 7.15 -27.50
C LEU A 133 -3.02 7.94 -27.77
N GLY A 134 -3.82 8.19 -26.74
CA GLY A 134 -5.03 9.00 -26.85
C GLY A 134 -4.73 10.46 -27.22
N GLY A 135 -3.71 11.06 -26.60
CA GLY A 135 -3.27 12.42 -26.93
C GLY A 135 -2.77 12.54 -28.38
N LEU A 136 -1.95 11.58 -28.84
CA LEU A 136 -1.48 11.53 -30.23
C LEU A 136 -2.65 11.40 -31.22
N LEU A 137 -3.62 10.54 -30.93
CA LEU A 137 -4.80 10.36 -31.77
C LEU A 137 -5.60 11.67 -31.91
N LEU A 138 -5.84 12.38 -30.80
CA LEU A 138 -6.57 13.64 -30.82
C LEU A 138 -5.83 14.74 -31.59
N ILE A 139 -4.50 14.79 -31.49
CA ILE A 139 -3.68 15.71 -32.28
C ILE A 139 -3.78 15.37 -33.78
N ILE A 140 -3.69 14.09 -34.14
CA ILE A 140 -3.81 13.64 -35.54
C ILE A 140 -5.21 13.97 -36.07
N VAL A 141 -6.28 13.59 -35.36
CA VAL A 141 -7.66 13.89 -35.77
C VAL A 141 -7.89 15.40 -35.86
N GLY A 142 -7.42 16.17 -34.88
CA GLY A 142 -7.53 17.63 -34.88
C GLY A 142 -6.81 18.28 -36.06
N THR A 143 -5.59 17.83 -36.37
CA THR A 143 -4.82 18.34 -37.52
C THR A 143 -5.46 17.95 -38.85
N LEU A 144 -5.97 16.71 -38.99
CA LEU A 144 -6.71 16.27 -40.18
C LEU A 144 -8.00 17.07 -40.37
N TRP A 145 -8.76 17.29 -39.30
CA TRP A 145 -9.98 18.08 -39.33
C TRP A 145 -9.71 19.55 -39.70
N LEU A 146 -8.69 20.16 -39.09
CA LEU A 146 -8.26 21.52 -39.43
C LEU A 146 -7.82 21.64 -40.89
N ARG A 147 -7.03 20.68 -41.39
CA ARG A 147 -6.62 20.63 -42.80
C ARG A 147 -7.83 20.54 -43.73
N ARG A 148 -8.77 19.64 -43.46
CA ARG A 148 -10.01 19.49 -44.26
C ARG A 148 -10.85 20.76 -44.23
N ARG A 149 -10.99 21.39 -43.07
CA ARG A 149 -11.73 22.66 -42.91
C ARG A 149 -11.09 23.80 -43.70
N MET A 150 -9.77 23.88 -43.71
CA MET A 150 -9.03 24.89 -44.50
C MET A 150 -9.16 24.64 -46.00
N GLN A 151 -9.07 23.37 -46.45
CA GLN A 151 -9.29 23.00 -47.85
C GLN A 151 -10.69 23.37 -48.34
N LEU A 152 -11.73 23.04 -47.58
CA LEU A 152 -13.12 23.38 -47.94
C LEU A 152 -13.32 24.91 -48.05
N LYS A 153 -12.66 25.71 -47.18
CA LYS A 153 -12.69 27.17 -47.30
C LYS A 153 -12.01 27.67 -48.58
N LEU A 154 -10.87 27.07 -48.95
CA LEU A 154 -10.13 27.43 -50.16
C LEU A 154 -10.92 27.05 -51.42
N GLU A 155 -11.51 25.85 -51.45
CA GLU A 155 -12.37 25.38 -52.53
C GLU A 155 -13.61 26.27 -52.71
N ALA A 156 -14.27 26.66 -51.61
CA ALA A 156 -15.41 27.58 -51.65
C ALA A 156 -15.02 28.98 -52.18
N GLN A 157 -13.86 29.48 -51.79
CA GLN A 157 -13.35 30.77 -52.28
C GLN A 157 -12.99 30.71 -53.77
N GLN A 158 -12.34 29.61 -54.19
CA GLN A 158 -12.01 29.37 -55.60
C GLN A 158 -13.26 29.23 -56.47
N LEU A 159 -14.30 28.53 -55.98
CA LEU A 159 -15.57 28.43 -56.67
C LEU A 159 -16.19 29.82 -56.85
N LEU A 160 -16.29 30.64 -55.80
CA LEU A 160 -16.82 32.00 -55.89
C LEU A 160 -16.06 32.86 -56.91
N GLU A 161 -14.72 32.80 -56.90
CA GLU A 161 -13.87 33.52 -57.84
C GLU A 161 -14.06 33.02 -59.29
N ASN A 162 -14.14 31.70 -59.49
CA ASN A 162 -14.41 31.10 -60.79
C ASN A 162 -15.82 31.44 -61.33
N THR A 163 -16.85 31.53 -60.48
CA THR A 163 -18.19 31.94 -60.91
C THR A 163 -18.26 33.42 -61.29
N LEU A 164 -17.47 34.27 -60.62
CA LEU A 164 -17.37 35.71 -60.93
C LEU A 164 -16.61 35.97 -62.23
N MET A 165 -15.61 35.14 -62.55
CA MET A 165 -14.83 35.24 -63.79
C MET A 165 -15.39 34.40 -64.95
N ALA A 166 -16.51 33.72 -64.76
CA ALA A 166 -17.15 32.95 -65.82
C ALA A 166 -17.61 33.91 -66.94
N PRO A 167 -17.30 33.62 -68.22
CA PRO A 167 -17.74 34.46 -69.32
C PRO A 167 -19.26 34.50 -69.38
N VAL A 168 -19.82 35.71 -69.44
CA VAL A 168 -21.26 35.93 -69.67
C VAL A 168 -21.59 35.39 -71.06
N VAL A 169 -22.20 34.21 -71.13
CA VAL A 169 -22.72 33.68 -72.39
C VAL A 169 -23.94 34.53 -72.74
N PRO A 170 -24.00 35.18 -73.91
CA PRO A 170 -25.17 35.95 -74.29
C PRO A 170 -26.39 35.02 -74.36
N MET A 171 -27.48 35.45 -73.72
CA MET A 171 -28.76 34.75 -73.71
C MET A 171 -29.23 34.54 -75.17
N PRO A 172 -29.69 33.33 -75.55
CA PRO A 172 -30.25 33.13 -76.88
C PRO A 172 -31.50 34.02 -77.05
N PRO A 173 -31.75 34.54 -78.26
CA PRO A 173 -32.90 35.39 -78.52
C PRO A 173 -34.21 34.64 -78.19
N PRO A 174 -35.27 35.37 -77.81
CA PRO A 174 -36.56 34.76 -77.51
C PRO A 174 -37.05 33.98 -78.72
N VAL A 175 -37.36 32.70 -78.50
CA VAL A 175 -38.02 31.85 -79.49
C VAL A 175 -39.44 32.41 -79.65
N ASP A 176 -39.79 32.82 -80.86
CA ASP A 176 -41.13 33.30 -81.18
C ASP A 176 -42.08 32.10 -81.20
N PHE A 177 -42.86 31.95 -80.13
CA PHE A 177 -43.86 30.90 -79.98
C PHE A 177 -45.08 31.09 -80.91
N ALA A 178 -45.16 32.17 -81.67
CA ALA A 178 -46.30 32.46 -82.56
C ALA A 178 -46.36 31.60 -83.83
N SER A 179 -45.38 30.70 -84.07
CA SER A 179 -45.34 29.82 -85.25
C SER A 179 -45.67 28.35 -84.96
N LEU A 180 -46.04 28.01 -83.71
CA LEU A 180 -46.38 26.64 -83.34
C LEU A 180 -47.90 26.44 -83.42
N ASP A 181 -48.36 25.90 -84.55
CA ASP A 181 -49.71 25.36 -84.70
C ASP A 181 -49.86 24.14 -83.78
N MET A 182 -50.48 24.35 -82.62
CA MET A 182 -50.78 23.29 -81.66
C MET A 182 -52.18 22.73 -82.01
N PRO A 183 -52.32 21.42 -82.30
CA PRO A 183 -53.64 20.81 -82.54
C PRO A 183 -54.51 20.85 -81.28
N PRO A 184 -55.85 20.88 -81.42
CA PRO A 184 -56.76 20.99 -80.29
C PRO A 184 -56.65 19.78 -79.35
N PRO A 185 -56.87 19.98 -78.03
CA PRO A 185 -56.73 18.94 -77.04
C PRO A 185 -57.78 17.84 -77.23
N GLU A 186 -57.30 16.61 -77.35
CA GLU A 186 -58.12 15.41 -77.28
C GLU A 186 -58.62 15.21 -75.85
N LYS A 187 -59.88 14.79 -75.77
CA LYS A 187 -60.62 14.63 -74.54
C LYS A 187 -60.34 13.24 -73.96
N ASP A 188 -60.39 13.18 -72.63
CA ASP A 188 -60.68 11.98 -71.84
C ASP A 188 -59.46 11.16 -71.38
N GLN A 189 -59.18 11.20 -70.08
CA GLN A 189 -59.03 9.99 -69.27
C GLN A 189 -59.23 10.32 -67.78
N GLU A 190 -60.34 9.80 -67.26
CA GLU A 190 -60.71 9.69 -65.85
C GLU A 190 -59.58 9.05 -65.02
N TRP A 191 -59.43 9.51 -63.77
CA TRP A 191 -58.60 8.83 -62.78
C TRP A 191 -59.50 7.87 -62.01
N GLU A 192 -59.26 6.56 -62.17
CA GLU A 192 -59.79 5.55 -61.23
C GLU A 192 -58.93 5.57 -59.96
N GLU A 193 -59.59 5.83 -58.83
CA GLU A 193 -59.07 5.57 -57.49
C GLU A 193 -59.35 4.10 -57.16
N ASP A 194 -58.31 3.27 -57.12
CA ASP A 194 -58.41 1.92 -56.57
C ASP A 194 -57.93 1.90 -55.11
N ASP A 195 -58.91 1.74 -54.22
CA ASP A 195 -58.75 1.20 -52.88
C ASP A 195 -58.38 -0.28 -52.97
N GLU A 196 -57.31 -0.73 -52.30
CA GLU A 196 -57.18 -2.14 -51.91
C GLU A 196 -56.73 -2.27 -50.44
N GLU A 197 -57.67 -2.81 -49.66
CA GLU A 197 -57.46 -3.50 -48.38
C GLU A 197 -56.70 -4.82 -48.60
N GLY A 198 -55.80 -5.15 -47.66
CA GLY A 198 -55.13 -6.46 -47.56
C GLY A 198 -54.14 -6.56 -46.41
#